data_AF-A0AAN9ZDD5-F1
#
_entry.id   AF-A0AAN9ZDD5-F1
#
_cell.length_a   1.000
_cell.length_b   1.000
_cell.length_c   1.000
_cell.angle_alpha   90.00
_cell.angle_beta   90.00
_cell.angle_gamma   90.00
#
_symmetry.space_group_name_H-M   'P 1'
#
loop_
_entity.id
_entity.type
_entity.pdbx_description
1 polymer ?
#
loop_
_entity_poly.entity_id
_entity_poly.type
_entity_poly.pdbx_seq_one_letter_code
_entity_poly.pdbx_strand_id
1 'polypeptide(L)'
;MEMDPWLTNGNECQSVKTSKFEDDFVPCEKLPDSEEYLATLERKLAKLKERQSKKDLVESLEETRKSCMLRLVTEGIAGVQEDLDLDIPVNNSHASSTLLRHIAPERQALTLGELVELLKADQLSEKLAEDNSDIEVSSEDPQK
;
A
#
# COMPACT_ATOMS: atom_id res chain seq x y z
N MET A 1 -15.14 -23.67 9.77
CA MET A 1 -16.56 -23.45 9.48
C MET A 1 -16.82 -22.01 9.90
N GLU A 2 -16.79 -21.13 8.91
CA GLU A 2 -16.83 -19.67 9.07
C GLU A 2 -18.29 -19.28 9.36
N MET A 3 -18.56 -18.69 10.51
CA MET A 3 -19.90 -18.24 10.86
C MET A 3 -20.13 -16.87 10.23
N ASP A 4 -20.98 -16.86 9.20
CA ASP A 4 -21.43 -15.63 8.54
C ASP A 4 -22.31 -14.84 9.53
N PRO A 5 -21.92 -13.60 9.91
CA PRO A 5 -22.65 -12.79 10.88
C PRO A 5 -24.03 -12.31 10.37
N TRP A 6 -24.39 -12.60 9.13
CA TRP A 6 -25.67 -12.23 8.51
C TRP A 6 -26.70 -13.37 8.45
N LEU A 7 -26.35 -14.58 8.88
CA LEU A 7 -27.30 -15.69 8.99
C LEU A 7 -28.08 -15.57 10.30
N THR A 8 -29.02 -14.63 10.32
CA THR A 8 -30.11 -14.64 11.30
C THR A 8 -30.96 -15.89 11.07
N ASN A 9 -30.90 -16.81 12.02
CA ASN A 9 -31.80 -17.96 12.14
C ASN A 9 -33.25 -17.47 12.23
N GLY A 10 -33.95 -17.45 11.11
CA GLY A 10 -35.39 -17.20 11.05
C GLY A 10 -36.17 -18.51 11.00
N ASN A 11 -36.85 -18.84 12.10
CA ASN A 11 -38.20 -19.43 12.12
C ASN A 11 -38.63 -19.57 13.59
N GLU A 12 -39.82 -19.14 14.01
CA GLU A 12 -41.08 -19.24 13.30
C GLU A 12 -41.98 -18.02 13.60
N CYS A 13 -42.45 -17.37 12.54
CA CYS A 13 -43.76 -16.76 12.56
C CYS A 13 -44.36 -17.06 11.20
N GLN A 14 -45.34 -17.96 11.17
CA GLN A 14 -46.07 -18.32 9.96
C GLN A 14 -46.86 -17.09 9.50
N SER A 15 -46.21 -16.21 8.75
CA SER A 15 -46.88 -15.12 8.05
C SER A 15 -47.40 -15.67 6.74
N VAL A 16 -48.73 -15.75 6.65
CA VAL A 16 -49.47 -16.05 5.43
C VAL A 16 -48.88 -15.21 4.29
N LYS A 17 -48.30 -15.87 3.29
CA LYS A 17 -47.69 -15.21 2.12
C LYS A 17 -48.76 -14.50 1.29
N THR A 18 -49.16 -13.31 1.72
CA THR A 18 -49.83 -12.35 0.86
C THR A 18 -48.74 -11.75 -0.03
N SER A 19 -48.93 -11.82 -1.35
CA SER A 19 -47.98 -11.33 -2.37
C SER A 19 -47.92 -9.80 -2.43
N LYS A 20 -47.86 -9.13 -1.28
CA LYS A 20 -47.69 -7.68 -1.19
C LYS A 20 -46.37 -7.40 -0.49
N PHE A 21 -45.59 -6.55 -1.13
CA PHE A 21 -44.38 -5.96 -0.56
C PHE A 21 -44.77 -5.30 0.77
N GLU A 22 -44.04 -5.57 1.87
CA GLU A 22 -44.26 -4.98 3.21
C GLU A 22 -43.89 -3.48 3.27
N ASP A 23 -43.96 -2.81 2.13
CA ASP A 23 -43.66 -1.40 2.02
C ASP A 23 -44.97 -0.63 2.11
N ASP A 24 -45.53 -0.67 3.32
CA ASP A 24 -46.56 0.24 3.76
C ASP A 24 -45.93 1.62 3.97
N PHE A 25 -45.43 2.24 2.88
CA PHE A 25 -45.32 3.70 2.77
C PHE A 25 -46.74 4.28 2.75
N VAL A 26 -47.51 4.05 3.82
CA VAL A 26 -48.69 4.83 4.12
C VAL A 26 -48.20 6.28 4.20
N PRO A 27 -48.89 7.26 3.59
CA PRO A 27 -48.54 8.66 3.75
C PRO A 27 -48.58 9.01 5.24
N CYS A 28 -47.42 8.92 5.90
CA CYS A 28 -47.29 9.26 7.29
C CYS A 28 -47.51 10.77 7.37
N GLU A 29 -48.48 11.19 8.19
CA GLU A 29 -48.69 12.61 8.41
C GLU A 29 -47.35 13.24 8.80
N LYS A 30 -47.00 14.33 8.12
CA LYS A 30 -45.74 15.06 8.37
C LYS A 30 -45.64 15.27 9.87
N LEU A 31 -44.50 14.85 10.46
CA LEU A 31 -44.30 15.03 11.89
C LEU A 31 -44.54 16.51 12.26
N PRO A 32 -45.14 16.79 13.42
CA PRO A 32 -45.50 18.17 13.81
C PRO A 32 -44.32 19.14 13.80
N ASP A 33 -43.11 18.63 13.98
CA ASP A 33 -41.84 19.37 14.00
C ASP A 33 -41.03 19.23 12.69
N SER A 34 -41.56 18.55 11.67
CA SER A 34 -40.83 18.28 10.43
C SER A 34 -40.38 19.56 9.72
N GLU A 35 -41.19 20.62 9.77
CA GLU A 35 -40.84 21.92 9.19
C GLU A 35 -39.71 22.62 9.97
N GLU A 36 -39.75 22.56 11.30
CA GLU A 36 -38.70 23.10 12.14
C GLU A 36 -37.39 22.32 11.96
N TYR A 37 -37.48 20.99 11.94
CA TYR A 37 -36.34 20.11 11.68
C TYR A 37 -35.71 20.39 10.32
N LEU A 38 -36.51 20.47 9.25
CA LEU A 38 -36.02 20.82 7.91
C LEU A 38 -35.39 22.21 7.88
N ALA A 39 -36.01 23.21 8.49
CA ALA A 39 -35.46 24.57 8.57
C ALA A 39 -34.12 24.60 9.32
N THR A 40 -33.95 23.79 10.38
CA THR A 40 -32.66 23.67 11.06
C THR A 40 -31.61 22.98 10.20
N LEU A 41 -31.99 21.96 9.42
CA LEU A 41 -31.09 21.29 8.47
C LEU A 41 -30.65 22.25 7.37
N GLU A 42 -31.58 22.95 6.73
CA GLU A 42 -31.30 23.92 5.68
C GLU A 42 -30.40 25.04 6.18
N ARG A 43 -30.63 25.54 7.40
CA ARG A 43 -29.78 26.54 8.03
C ARG A 43 -28.36 26.03 8.29
N LYS A 44 -28.21 24.78 8.74
CA LYS A 44 -26.89 24.14 8.92
C LYS A 44 -26.20 23.93 7.57
N LEU A 45 -26.95 23.54 6.55
CA LEU A 45 -26.46 23.27 5.20
C LEU A 45 -26.02 24.58 4.52
N ALA A 46 -26.78 25.66 4.65
CA ALA A 46 -26.42 26.99 4.17
C ALA A 46 -25.10 27.47 4.80
N LYS A 47 -24.96 27.36 6.12
CA LYS A 47 -23.70 27.68 6.82
C LYS A 47 -22.52 26.84 6.33
N LEU A 48 -22.74 25.57 6.02
CA LEU A 48 -21.69 24.70 5.50
C LEU A 48 -21.27 25.11 4.09
N LYS A 49 -22.24 25.43 3.22
CA LYS A 49 -22.00 25.93 1.85
C LYS A 49 -21.34 27.31 1.82
N GLU A 50 -21.64 28.18 2.78
CA GLU A 50 -21.00 29.49 2.92
C GLU A 50 -19.56 29.37 3.40
N ARG A 51 -19.27 28.38 4.27
CA ARG A 51 -17.95 28.14 4.84
C ARG A 51 -17.03 27.33 3.93
N GLN A 52 -17.58 26.48 3.08
CA GLN A 52 -16.83 25.63 2.17
C GLN A 52 -17.22 25.95 0.74
N SER A 53 -16.31 26.61 0.02
CA SER A 53 -16.46 26.77 -1.41
C SER A 53 -16.36 25.38 -2.08
N LYS A 54 -17.02 25.20 -3.22
CA LYS A 54 -16.88 23.95 -4.00
C LYS A 54 -15.41 23.65 -4.34
N LYS A 55 -14.57 24.68 -4.43
CA LYS A 55 -13.13 24.55 -4.67
C LYS A 55 -12.41 24.00 -3.44
N ASP A 56 -12.75 24.50 -2.25
CA ASP A 56 -12.16 24.06 -0.97
C ASP A 56 -12.47 22.58 -0.71
N LEU A 57 -13.68 22.13 -1.08
CA LEU A 57 -14.05 20.72 -1.00
C LEU A 57 -13.22 19.85 -1.96
N VAL A 58 -13.03 20.30 -3.20
CA VAL A 58 -12.21 19.57 -4.19
C VAL A 58 -10.75 19.51 -3.75
N GLU A 59 -10.22 20.61 -3.22
CA GLU A 59 -8.86 20.68 -2.69
C GLU A 59 -8.68 19.75 -1.48
N SER A 60 -9.63 19.74 -0.54
CA SER A 60 -9.63 18.80 0.59
C SER A 60 -9.70 17.34 0.14
N LEU A 61 -10.49 17.02 -0.89
CA LEU A 61 -10.55 15.67 -1.46
C LEU A 61 -9.25 15.30 -2.18
N GLU A 62 -8.60 16.23 -2.85
CA GLU A 62 -7.30 15.99 -3.49
C GLU A 62 -6.20 15.78 -2.44
N GLU A 63 -6.19 16.57 -1.37
CA GLU A 63 -5.26 16.45 -0.26
C GLU A 63 -5.43 15.11 0.45
N THR A 64 -6.66 14.71 0.77
CA THR A 64 -6.94 13.40 1.39
C THR A 64 -6.53 12.25 0.48
N ARG A 65 -6.76 12.35 -0.84
CA ARG A 65 -6.28 11.37 -1.82
C ARG A 65 -4.76 11.26 -1.82
N LYS A 66 -4.04 12.39 -1.86
CA LYS A 66 -2.56 12.42 -1.82
C LYS A 66 -2.01 11.83 -0.52
N SER A 67 -2.59 12.22 0.60
CA SER A 67 -2.22 11.72 1.93
C SER A 67 -2.43 10.20 2.05
N CYS A 68 -3.57 9.69 1.57
CA CYS A 68 -3.86 8.27 1.55
C CYS A 68 -2.85 7.50 0.68
N MET A 69 -2.55 8.01 -0.51
CA MET A 69 -1.54 7.41 -1.39
C MET A 69 -0.16 7.37 -0.72
N LEU A 70 0.26 8.47 -0.10
CA LEU A 70 1.53 8.53 0.62
C LEU A 70 1.58 7.49 1.74
N ARG A 71 0.50 7.37 2.53
CA ARG A 71 0.43 6.38 3.61
C ARG A 71 0.54 4.95 3.08
N LEU A 72 -0.17 4.60 2.01
CA LEU A 72 -0.08 3.27 1.40
C LEU A 72 1.34 2.93 0.90
N VAL A 73 2.04 3.93 0.36
CA VAL A 73 3.43 3.78 -0.10
C VAL A 73 4.40 3.63 1.07
N THR A 74 4.20 4.37 2.16
CA THR A 74 5.11 4.40 3.31
C THR A 74 4.88 3.28 4.31
N GLU A 75 3.63 2.87 4.54
CA GLU A 75 3.26 1.86 5.54
C GLU A 75 3.75 0.45 5.16
N GLY A 76 3.99 0.21 3.86
CA GLY A 76 4.65 -1.01 3.38
C GLY A 76 6.11 -1.19 3.82
N ILE A 77 6.74 -0.18 4.45
CA ILE A 77 8.14 -0.21 4.90
C ILE A 77 8.25 -0.60 6.39
N ALA A 78 7.26 -0.26 7.20
CA ALA A 78 7.37 -0.32 8.67
C ALA A 78 7.36 -1.74 9.27
N GLY A 79 7.23 -2.77 8.44
CA GLY A 79 7.09 -4.17 8.87
C GLY A 79 8.29 -5.08 8.65
N VAL A 80 9.41 -4.59 8.09
CA VAL A 80 10.59 -5.44 7.88
C VAL A 80 11.40 -5.47 9.17
N GLN A 81 11.23 -6.56 9.93
CA GLN A 81 12.01 -6.87 11.13
C GLN A 81 13.52 -6.77 10.89
N GLU A 82 14.23 -6.44 11.97
CA GLU A 82 15.67 -6.25 12.14
C GLU A 82 16.55 -7.50 11.86
N ASP A 83 16.05 -8.46 11.07
CA ASP A 83 16.84 -9.56 10.55
C ASP A 83 17.56 -9.08 9.29
N LEU A 84 18.86 -9.41 9.16
CA LEU A 84 19.66 -9.04 7.99
C LEU A 84 19.15 -9.80 6.75
N ASP A 85 18.16 -9.22 6.07
CA ASP A 85 17.57 -9.78 4.87
C ASP A 85 18.43 -9.42 3.66
N LEU A 86 19.07 -10.45 3.08
CA LEU A 86 19.97 -10.32 1.93
C LEU A 86 19.23 -10.01 0.63
N ASP A 87 17.91 -10.23 0.59
CA ASP A 87 17.07 -9.94 -0.57
C ASP A 87 16.64 -8.45 -0.63
N ILE A 88 17.05 -7.66 0.37
CA ILE A 88 16.80 -6.22 0.41
C ILE A 88 17.75 -5.50 -0.58
N PRO A 89 17.24 -4.56 -1.40
CA PRO A 89 18.08 -3.71 -2.23
C PRO A 89 19.00 -2.82 -1.39
N VAL A 90 20.23 -2.61 -1.84
CA VAL A 90 21.25 -1.78 -1.15
C VAL A 90 20.75 -0.35 -0.84
N ASN A 91 19.78 0.17 -1.61
CA ASN A 91 19.13 1.46 -1.40
C ASN A 91 17.67 1.31 -0.91
N ASN A 92 17.50 0.60 0.20
CA ASN A 92 16.21 0.33 0.86
C ASN A 92 15.54 1.54 1.52
N SER A 93 16.23 2.68 1.63
CA SER A 93 15.71 3.88 2.29
C SER A 93 14.47 4.48 1.61
N HIS A 94 14.12 4.04 0.40
CA HIS A 94 13.01 4.64 -0.36
C HIS A 94 11.77 3.76 -0.38
N ALA A 95 10.64 4.33 0.03
CA ALA A 95 9.29 3.74 0.00
C ALA A 95 8.87 3.21 -1.37
N SER A 96 9.50 3.71 -2.43
CA SER A 96 9.23 3.29 -3.80
C SER A 96 9.95 2.00 -4.21
N SER A 97 10.84 1.42 -3.40
CA SER A 97 11.65 0.26 -3.80
C SER A 97 10.80 -0.96 -4.15
N THR A 98 9.80 -1.29 -3.31
CA THR A 98 8.85 -2.39 -3.55
C THR A 98 7.98 -2.16 -4.77
N LEU A 99 7.54 -0.92 -4.98
CA LEU A 99 6.76 -0.55 -6.16
C LEU A 99 7.63 -0.60 -7.42
N LEU A 100 8.85 -0.09 -7.36
CA LEU A 100 9.80 -0.07 -8.47
C LEU A 100 10.14 -1.49 -8.93
N ARG A 101 10.28 -2.44 -8.00
CA ARG A 101 10.43 -3.88 -8.32
C ARG A 101 9.29 -4.42 -9.18
N HIS A 102 8.06 -3.98 -8.92
CA HIS A 102 6.89 -4.46 -9.68
C HIS A 102 6.72 -3.76 -11.02
N ILE A 103 7.04 -2.46 -11.11
CA ILE A 103 6.78 -1.66 -12.33
C ILE A 103 7.97 -1.57 -13.28
N ALA A 104 9.20 -1.72 -12.79
CA ALA A 104 10.44 -1.58 -13.54
C ALA A 104 11.56 -2.42 -12.88
N PRO A 105 11.44 -3.76 -12.88
CA PRO A 105 12.42 -4.65 -12.25
C PRO A 105 13.84 -4.46 -12.83
N GLU A 106 13.96 -4.05 -14.09
CA GLU A 106 15.24 -3.75 -14.75
C GLU A 106 15.96 -2.52 -14.16
N ARG A 107 15.26 -1.70 -13.39
CA ARG A 107 15.81 -0.49 -12.74
C ARG A 107 16.10 -0.70 -11.25
N GLN A 108 15.95 -1.92 -10.75
CA GLN A 108 16.21 -2.23 -9.36
C GLN A 108 17.73 -2.21 -9.10
N ALA A 109 18.13 -1.62 -7.97
CA ALA A 109 19.50 -1.69 -7.50
C ALA A 109 19.84 -3.10 -6.99
N LEU A 110 21.13 -3.46 -7.03
CA LEU A 110 21.65 -4.74 -6.50
C LEU A 110 21.14 -5.00 -5.08
N THR A 111 20.85 -6.26 -4.76
CA THR A 111 20.54 -6.69 -3.39
C THR A 111 21.82 -6.78 -2.56
N LEU A 112 21.66 -6.82 -1.23
CA LEU A 112 22.79 -7.02 -0.32
C LEU A 112 23.49 -8.37 -0.57
N GLY A 113 22.74 -9.42 -0.89
CA GLY A 113 23.29 -10.73 -1.23
C GLY A 113 24.10 -10.72 -2.52
N GLU A 114 23.56 -10.12 -3.58
CA GLU A 114 24.25 -9.97 -4.87
C GLU A 114 25.54 -9.15 -4.71
N LEU A 115 25.50 -8.08 -3.90
CA LEU A 115 26.67 -7.26 -3.61
C LEU A 115 27.78 -8.08 -2.91
N VAL A 116 27.41 -8.93 -1.96
CA VAL A 116 28.36 -9.83 -1.28
C VAL A 116 29.00 -10.80 -2.28
N GLU A 117 28.23 -11.33 -3.22
CA GLU A 117 28.73 -12.26 -4.23
C GLU A 117 29.68 -11.57 -5.22
N LEU A 118 29.36 -10.35 -5.66
CA LEU A 118 30.26 -9.53 -6.47
C LEU A 118 31.58 -9.23 -5.75
N LEU A 119 31.51 -8.85 -4.47
CA LEU A 119 32.69 -8.54 -3.67
C LEU A 119 33.58 -9.78 -3.46
N LYS A 120 32.97 -10.98 -3.31
CA LYS A 120 33.71 -12.24 -3.28
C LYS A 120 34.43 -12.52 -4.60
N ALA A 121 33.78 -12.25 -5.73
CA ALA A 121 34.37 -12.44 -7.05
C ALA A 121 35.56 -11.50 -7.28
N ASP A 122 35.45 -10.23 -6.88
CA ASP A 122 36.55 -9.25 -6.96
C ASP A 122 37.77 -9.70 -6.15
N GLN A 123 37.58 -10.12 -4.89
CA GLN A 123 38.67 -10.64 -4.06
C GLN A 123 39.33 -11.90 -4.64
N LEU A 124 38.54 -12.77 -5.26
CA LEU A 124 39.07 -13.97 -5.92
C LEU A 124 39.91 -13.59 -7.13
N SER A 125 39.46 -12.60 -7.92
CA SER A 125 40.17 -12.12 -9.10
C SER A 125 41.51 -11.47 -8.74
N GLU A 126 41.57 -10.73 -7.63
CA GLU A 126 42.80 -10.11 -7.12
C GLU A 126 43.82 -11.18 -6.72
N LYS A 127 43.40 -12.19 -5.94
CA LYS A 127 44.26 -13.32 -5.57
C LYS A 127 44.78 -14.11 -6.77
N LEU A 128 43.90 -14.37 -7.75
CA LEU A 128 44.31 -15.05 -8.97
C LEU A 128 45.28 -14.20 -9.81
N ALA A 129 45.15 -12.88 -9.82
CA ALA A 129 46.08 -12.00 -10.51
C ALA A 129 47.46 -11.99 -9.82
N GLU A 130 47.49 -11.98 -8.48
CA GLU A 130 48.72 -12.12 -7.69
C GLU A 130 49.41 -13.47 -7.96
N ASP A 131 48.67 -14.59 -7.87
CA ASP A 131 49.21 -15.94 -8.12
C ASP A 131 49.71 -16.13 -9.56
N ASN A 132 49.06 -15.50 -10.57
CA ASN A 132 49.53 -15.56 -11.95
C ASN A 132 50.77 -14.66 -12.20
N SER A 133 50.91 -13.56 -11.46
CA SER A 133 52.09 -12.69 -11.57
C SER A 133 53.37 -13.35 -11.03
N ASP A 134 53.24 -14.28 -10.09
CA ASP A 134 54.37 -15.08 -9.57
C ASP A 134 54.79 -16.22 -10.53
N ILE A 135 53.92 -16.63 -11.46
CA ILE A 135 54.20 -17.71 -12.42
C ILE A 135 54.99 -17.19 -13.64
N GLU A 136 54.80 -15.95 -14.07
CA GLU A 136 55.51 -15.40 -15.24
C GLU A 136 57.00 -15.05 -14.99
N VAL A 137 57.45 -15.01 -13.73
CA VAL A 137 58.86 -14.71 -13.37
C VAL A 137 59.76 -15.96 -13.38
N SER A 138 59.21 -17.16 -13.52
CA SER A 138 59.95 -18.43 -13.37
C SER A 138 60.36 -19.13 -14.68
N SER A 139 60.05 -18.55 -15.85
CA SER A 139 60.27 -19.20 -17.16
C SER A 139 61.19 -18.45 -18.13
N GLU A 140 62.14 -17.66 -17.64
CA GLU A 140 63.33 -17.29 -18.45
C GLU A 140 64.44 -18.34 -18.26
N ASP A 141 64.51 -19.28 -19.21
CA ASP A 141 65.51 -20.34 -19.33
C ASP A 141 66.98 -19.82 -19.37
N PRO A 142 67.96 -20.62 -18.92
CA PRO A 142 69.36 -20.23 -18.82
C PRO A 142 70.08 -20.34 -20.17
N GLN A 143 70.72 -19.26 -20.63
CA GLN A 143 71.69 -19.32 -21.73
C GLN A 143 73.00 -18.62 -21.36
N LYS A 144 74.02 -19.41 -20.98
CA LYS A 144 75.28 -19.64 -21.72
C LYS A 144 76.46 -19.95 -20.80
#